data_AF-A0A7R7VWB7-F1
#
_entry.id   AF-A0A7R7VWB7-F1
#
_cell.length_a   1.000
_cell.length_b   1.000
_cell.length_c   1.000
_cell.angle_alpha   90.00
_cell.angle_beta   90.00
_cell.angle_gamma   90.00
#
_symmetry.space_group_name_H-M   'P 1'
#
loop_
_entity.id
_entity.type
_entity.pdbx_description
1 polymer ?
#
loop_
_entity_poly.entity_id
_entity_poly.type
_entity_poly.pdbx_seq_one_letter_code
_entity_poly.pdbx_strand_id
1 'polypeptide(L)'
;MPAVSLITREWLHSSFNLCVPVTIENWKRKPQSGQRLIVRFPLPYHFGEAFRPGNADEKICCEAGTYTWLQQNCPDVPIPWLYGFATSTGGTFTHVDSPPFFLKTRPLALEVQDPENEDIPTDIPRDYTYNTVDSYVTDVLGMHDSRIQHQPNAINDINDFIYQISALIAIRATFPTFFCGELRRGPFVFALTGIYQSDVLVDKDWHITSTIDLEWGCSQPN
;
A
#
# COMPACT_ATOMS: atom_id res chain seq x y z
N MET A 1 -20.94 -8.89 -26.11
CA MET A 1 -20.01 -8.10 -25.26
C MET A 1 -20.78 -6.92 -24.72
N PRO A 2 -20.66 -6.56 -23.43
CA PRO A 2 -21.28 -5.36 -22.90
C PRO A 2 -20.66 -4.12 -23.56
N ALA A 3 -21.48 -3.10 -23.82
CA ALA A 3 -20.98 -1.81 -24.30
C ALA A 3 -20.28 -1.07 -23.14
N VAL A 4 -19.17 -0.41 -23.47
CA VAL A 4 -18.34 0.33 -22.53
C VAL A 4 -18.27 1.78 -22.99
N SER A 5 -18.69 2.71 -22.12
CA SER A 5 -18.60 4.14 -22.39
C SER A 5 -17.54 4.80 -21.51
N LEU A 6 -16.68 5.63 -22.11
CA LEU A 6 -15.67 6.45 -21.44
C LEU A 6 -15.98 7.93 -21.70
N ILE A 7 -16.07 8.73 -20.63
CA ILE A 7 -16.30 10.18 -20.72
C ILE A 7 -15.05 10.89 -20.19
N THR A 8 -14.25 11.49 -21.07
CA THR A 8 -12.94 12.06 -20.72
C THR A 8 -12.99 13.25 -19.76
N ARG A 9 -14.11 13.99 -19.72
CA ARG A 9 -14.30 15.12 -18.79
C ARG A 9 -14.50 14.70 -17.33
N GLU A 10 -14.70 13.42 -17.07
CA GLU A 10 -14.96 12.87 -15.73
C GLU A 10 -13.73 12.18 -15.13
N TRP A 11 -12.57 12.26 -15.79
CA TRP A 11 -11.36 11.62 -15.29
C TRP A 11 -10.88 12.29 -14.01
N LEU A 12 -10.67 11.47 -12.98
CA LEU A 12 -10.23 11.91 -11.67
C LEU A 12 -8.71 11.73 -11.57
N HIS A 13 -8.04 12.71 -10.99
CA HIS A 13 -6.60 12.72 -10.85
C HIS A 13 -6.27 12.86 -9.37
N SER A 14 -5.48 11.92 -8.85
CA SER A 14 -4.87 12.00 -7.52
C SER A 14 -3.36 12.20 -7.69
N SER A 15 -2.66 12.41 -6.59
CA SER A 15 -1.20 12.49 -6.61
C SER A 15 -0.56 11.22 -7.18
N PHE A 16 -1.12 10.04 -6.93
CA PHE A 16 -0.49 8.76 -7.28
C PHE A 16 -1.16 8.03 -8.45
N ASN A 17 -2.41 8.35 -8.78
CA ASN A 17 -3.21 7.59 -9.73
C ASN A 17 -4.06 8.46 -10.66
N LEU A 18 -4.12 8.06 -11.92
CA LEU A 18 -5.19 8.46 -12.85
C LEU A 18 -6.36 7.50 -12.69
N CYS A 19 -7.56 8.02 -12.47
CA CYS A 19 -8.77 7.25 -12.26
C CYS A 19 -9.77 7.53 -13.39
N VAL A 20 -10.14 6.48 -14.12
CA VAL A 20 -11.03 6.55 -15.27
C VAL A 20 -12.37 5.89 -14.91
N PRO A 21 -13.46 6.66 -14.80
CA PRO A 21 -14.79 6.09 -14.64
C PRO A 21 -15.22 5.32 -15.90
N VAL A 22 -15.75 4.12 -15.70
CA VAL A 22 -16.21 3.23 -16.77
C VAL A 22 -17.63 2.81 -16.47
N THR A 23 -18.55 3.02 -17.43
CA THR A 23 -19.91 2.47 -17.31
C THR A 23 -20.01 1.20 -18.16
N ILE A 24 -20.46 0.11 -17.54
CA ILE A 24 -20.73 -1.17 -18.20
C ILE A 24 -22.24 -1.34 -18.33
N GLU A 25 -22.73 -1.21 -19.57
CA GLU A 25 -24.15 -1.41 -19.85
C GLU A 25 -24.56 -2.87 -19.63
N ASN A 26 -25.73 -3.08 -19.03
CA ASN A 26 -26.32 -4.40 -18.81
C ASN A 26 -25.41 -5.36 -18.02
N TRP A 27 -24.63 -4.84 -17.07
CA TRP A 27 -23.76 -5.66 -16.23
C TRP A 27 -24.57 -6.56 -15.27
N LYS A 28 -24.69 -7.83 -15.66
CA LYS A 28 -25.42 -8.89 -14.96
C LYS A 28 -24.37 -9.81 -14.31
N ARG A 29 -24.39 -9.95 -12.97
CA ARG A 29 -23.39 -10.60 -12.06
C ARG A 29 -22.31 -9.64 -11.53
N LYS A 30 -22.72 -8.82 -10.57
CA LYS A 30 -21.84 -7.93 -9.81
C LYS A 30 -22.16 -8.05 -8.31
N PRO A 31 -21.14 -7.95 -7.44
CA PRO A 31 -21.30 -8.00 -5.99
C PRO A 31 -21.90 -6.71 -5.43
N GLN A 32 -21.67 -5.55 -6.04
CA GLN A 32 -22.23 -4.26 -5.62
C GLN A 32 -23.23 -3.70 -6.64
N SER A 33 -24.23 -2.95 -6.17
CA SER A 33 -25.19 -2.25 -7.03
C SER A 33 -24.53 -1.14 -7.85
N GLY A 34 -25.08 -0.82 -9.03
CA GLY A 34 -24.55 0.22 -9.93
C GLY A 34 -23.88 -0.32 -11.19
N GLN A 35 -23.80 0.49 -12.25
CA GLN A 35 -23.20 0.08 -13.54
C GLN A 35 -21.84 0.73 -13.79
N ARG A 36 -21.29 1.39 -12.77
CA ARG A 36 -20.04 2.15 -12.88
C ARG A 36 -18.92 1.46 -12.13
N LEU A 37 -17.74 1.54 -12.72
CA LEU A 37 -16.46 1.12 -12.19
C LEU A 37 -15.49 2.29 -12.26
N ILE A 38 -14.42 2.22 -11.50
CA ILE A 38 -13.25 3.08 -11.68
C ILE A 38 -12.08 2.18 -12.03
N VAL A 39 -11.40 2.49 -13.12
CA VAL A 39 -10.12 1.88 -13.46
C VAL A 39 -9.03 2.85 -12.99
N ARG A 40 -8.18 2.39 -12.07
CA ARG A 40 -7.07 3.16 -11.52
C ARG A 40 -5.79 2.77 -12.27
N PHE A 41 -5.02 3.76 -12.69
CA PHE A 41 -3.70 3.61 -13.27
C PHE A 41 -2.69 4.32 -12.35
N PRO A 42 -1.72 3.60 -11.76
CA PRO A 42 -0.65 4.27 -11.04
C PRO A 42 0.15 5.14 -12.00
N LEU A 43 0.60 6.29 -11.52
CA LEU A 43 1.42 7.23 -12.26
C LEU A 43 2.90 6.84 -12.07
N PRO A 44 3.59 6.23 -13.05
CA PRO A 44 4.89 5.58 -12.83
C PRO A 44 5.98 6.50 -12.29
N TYR A 45 5.91 7.79 -12.61
CA TYR A 45 6.87 8.80 -12.15
C TYR A 45 6.75 9.12 -10.66
N HIS A 46 5.65 8.74 -10.00
CA HIS A 46 5.50 8.84 -8.55
C HIS A 46 6.00 7.60 -7.80
N PHE A 47 6.39 6.55 -8.51
CA PHE A 47 6.82 5.28 -7.91
C PHE A 47 8.28 4.96 -8.19
N GLY A 48 9.07 5.90 -8.72
CA GLY A 48 10.47 5.60 -9.02
C GLY A 48 10.70 4.54 -10.09
N GLU A 49 9.69 4.26 -10.92
CA GLU A 49 9.73 3.17 -11.91
C GLU A 49 10.90 3.32 -12.90
N ALA A 50 11.35 4.55 -13.14
CA ALA A 50 12.44 4.86 -14.06
C ALA A 50 13.81 4.32 -13.60
N PHE A 51 14.09 4.32 -12.29
CA PHE A 51 15.37 3.87 -11.74
C PHE A 51 15.23 2.55 -10.97
N ARG A 52 14.02 2.19 -10.50
CA ARG A 52 13.72 0.91 -9.85
C ARG A 52 12.48 0.23 -10.47
N PRO A 53 12.61 -0.38 -11.67
CA PRO A 53 11.50 -1.04 -12.35
C PRO A 53 10.78 -2.08 -11.48
N GLY A 54 9.46 -2.16 -11.63
CA GLY A 54 8.57 -3.01 -10.85
C GLY A 54 8.02 -2.38 -9.57
N ASN A 55 8.36 -1.13 -9.24
CA ASN A 55 7.78 -0.42 -8.09
C ASN A 55 6.27 -0.21 -8.29
N ALA A 56 5.84 0.18 -9.49
CA ALA A 56 4.42 0.35 -9.79
C ALA A 56 3.66 -0.98 -9.67
N ASP A 57 4.26 -2.08 -10.14
CA ASP A 57 3.67 -3.43 -10.02
C ASP A 57 3.58 -3.88 -8.55
N GLU A 58 4.63 -3.62 -7.74
CA GLU A 58 4.63 -3.92 -6.30
C GLU A 58 3.51 -3.15 -5.57
N LYS A 59 3.31 -1.87 -5.90
CA LYS A 59 2.19 -1.07 -5.36
C LYS A 59 0.84 -1.63 -5.76
N ILE A 60 0.62 -1.95 -7.04
CA ILE A 60 -0.64 -2.55 -7.52
C ILE A 60 -0.93 -3.84 -6.74
N CYS A 61 0.10 -4.66 -6.53
CA CYS A 61 -0.03 -5.89 -5.76
C CYS A 61 -0.41 -5.59 -4.31
N CYS A 62 0.27 -4.66 -3.63
CA CYS A 62 -0.03 -4.26 -2.26
C CYS A 62 -1.50 -3.82 -2.08
N GLU A 63 -1.97 -2.92 -2.95
CA GLU A 63 -3.36 -2.44 -2.94
C GLU A 63 -4.34 -3.60 -3.19
N ALA A 64 -4.09 -4.43 -4.21
CA ALA A 64 -4.94 -5.58 -4.50
C ALA A 64 -5.02 -6.59 -3.34
N GLY A 65 -3.90 -6.77 -2.63
CA GLY A 65 -3.81 -7.57 -1.41
C GLY A 65 -4.69 -7.03 -0.29
N THR A 66 -4.64 -5.72 -0.09
CA THR A 66 -5.44 -5.02 0.92
C THR A 66 -6.94 -5.20 0.68
N TYR A 67 -7.41 -4.93 -0.54
CA TYR A 67 -8.81 -5.17 -0.92
C TYR A 67 -9.22 -6.62 -0.72
N THR A 68 -8.38 -7.56 -1.16
CA THR A 68 -8.69 -9.00 -1.08
C THR A 68 -8.78 -9.45 0.38
N TRP A 69 -7.83 -9.04 1.22
CA TRP A 69 -7.81 -9.39 2.64
C TRP A 69 -9.04 -8.83 3.37
N LEU A 70 -9.40 -7.56 3.13
CA LEU A 70 -10.58 -6.95 3.76
C LEU A 70 -11.89 -7.57 3.28
N GLN A 71 -12.05 -7.82 1.98
CA GLN A 71 -13.25 -8.47 1.43
C GLN A 71 -13.45 -9.88 2.01
N GLN A 72 -12.38 -10.59 2.36
CA GLN A 72 -12.44 -11.94 2.91
C GLN A 72 -12.61 -11.96 4.44
N ASN A 73 -11.89 -11.12 5.17
CA ASN A 73 -11.79 -11.18 6.63
C ASN A 73 -12.67 -10.12 7.34
N CYS A 74 -13.08 -9.08 6.63
CA CYS A 74 -13.86 -7.96 7.15
C CYS A 74 -15.03 -7.60 6.21
N PRO A 75 -15.92 -8.56 5.86
CA PRO A 75 -16.97 -8.33 4.85
C PRO A 75 -18.00 -7.27 5.23
N ASP A 76 -18.11 -6.95 6.52
CA ASP A 76 -19.01 -5.90 7.03
C ASP A 76 -18.43 -4.49 6.90
N VAL A 77 -17.11 -4.36 6.63
CA VAL A 77 -16.49 -3.05 6.40
C VAL A 77 -16.85 -2.60 4.98
N PRO A 78 -17.55 -1.48 4.82
CA PRO A 78 -17.97 -1.04 3.50
C PRO A 78 -16.78 -0.50 2.71
N ILE A 79 -16.30 -1.25 1.72
CA ILE A 79 -15.20 -0.83 0.82
C ILE A 79 -15.62 -0.95 -0.64
N PRO A 80 -15.01 -0.19 -1.57
CA PRO A 80 -15.18 -0.43 -3.00
C PRO A 80 -14.82 -1.87 -3.34
N TRP A 81 -15.59 -2.51 -4.22
CA TRP A 81 -15.26 -3.88 -4.62
C TRP A 81 -14.11 -3.91 -5.63
N LEU A 82 -13.07 -4.68 -5.34
CA LEU A 82 -12.02 -4.99 -6.31
C LEU A 82 -12.50 -6.09 -7.25
N TYR A 83 -12.62 -5.73 -8.53
CA TYR A 83 -13.03 -6.66 -9.58
C TYR A 83 -11.85 -7.39 -10.24
N GLY A 84 -10.68 -6.76 -10.24
CA GLY A 84 -9.47 -7.28 -10.82
C GLY A 84 -8.36 -6.23 -10.87
N PHE A 85 -7.15 -6.69 -11.18
CA PHE A 85 -5.98 -5.86 -11.37
C PHE A 85 -5.08 -6.47 -12.45
N ALA A 86 -4.17 -5.66 -12.99
CA ALA A 86 -3.17 -6.13 -13.93
C ALA A 86 -1.80 -5.51 -13.63
N THR A 87 -0.73 -6.25 -13.88
CA THR A 87 0.66 -5.80 -13.76
C THR A 87 1.27 -5.54 -15.13
N SER A 88 2.32 -4.72 -15.18
CA SER A 88 3.07 -4.42 -16.41
C SER A 88 3.68 -5.67 -17.06
N THR A 89 3.98 -6.69 -16.25
CA THR A 89 4.50 -7.99 -16.64
C THR A 89 3.46 -8.94 -17.25
N GLY A 90 2.20 -8.49 -17.41
CA GLY A 90 1.13 -9.22 -18.08
C GLY A 90 0.30 -10.14 -17.18
N GLY A 91 0.52 -10.13 -15.87
CA GLY A 91 -0.37 -10.79 -14.92
C GLY A 91 -1.70 -10.05 -14.86
N THR A 92 -2.81 -10.71 -15.23
CA THR A 92 -4.16 -10.15 -15.09
C THR A 92 -4.97 -11.06 -14.17
N PHE A 93 -5.57 -10.48 -13.15
CA PHE A 93 -6.35 -11.19 -12.15
C PHE A 93 -7.75 -10.63 -12.11
N THR A 94 -8.75 -11.52 -12.08
CA THR A 94 -10.16 -11.16 -11.89
C THR A 94 -10.71 -11.90 -10.69
N HIS A 95 -11.51 -11.21 -9.88
CA HIS A 95 -12.09 -11.75 -8.64
C HIS A 95 -13.03 -12.94 -8.89
N VAL A 96 -13.58 -13.09 -10.10
CA VAL A 96 -14.60 -14.11 -10.42
C VAL A 96 -13.99 -15.51 -10.60
N ASP A 97 -12.72 -15.61 -11.02
CA ASP A 97 -12.15 -16.87 -11.50
C ASP A 97 -10.81 -17.26 -10.84
N SER A 98 -10.35 -16.51 -9.83
CA SER A 98 -9.00 -16.69 -9.29
C SER A 98 -8.99 -17.42 -7.94
N PRO A 99 -8.15 -18.46 -7.74
CA PRO A 99 -7.85 -18.99 -6.41
C PRO A 99 -7.21 -17.90 -5.54
N PRO A 100 -7.09 -18.09 -4.21
CA PRO A 100 -6.38 -17.16 -3.33
C PRO A 100 -4.98 -16.89 -3.90
N PHE A 101 -4.72 -15.67 -4.36
CA PHE A 101 -3.39 -15.29 -4.81
C PHE A 101 -2.59 -14.86 -3.58
N PHE A 102 -1.46 -15.53 -3.35
CA PHE A 102 -0.55 -15.17 -2.28
C PHE A 102 0.40 -14.09 -2.80
N LEU A 103 0.28 -12.89 -2.27
CA LEU A 103 1.28 -11.85 -2.47
C LEU A 103 2.48 -12.19 -1.58
N LYS A 104 3.59 -12.60 -2.20
CA LYS A 104 4.85 -12.90 -1.51
C LYS A 104 5.79 -11.68 -1.49
N THR A 105 5.23 -10.48 -1.58
CA THR A 105 6.01 -9.25 -1.52
C THR A 105 6.36 -8.95 -0.07
N ARG A 106 7.44 -8.21 0.13
CA ARG A 106 7.75 -7.57 1.41
C ARG A 106 6.56 -6.72 1.90
N PRO A 107 6.47 -6.44 3.20
CA PRO A 107 5.56 -5.42 3.71
C PRO A 107 5.87 -4.08 3.03
N LEU A 108 4.93 -3.60 2.22
CA LEU A 108 5.08 -2.35 1.49
C LEU A 108 4.20 -1.29 2.15
N ALA A 109 4.85 -0.39 2.86
CA ALA A 109 4.23 0.80 3.43
C ALA A 109 4.87 2.04 2.79
N LEU A 110 4.23 3.20 2.96
CA LEU A 110 4.69 4.46 2.35
C LEU A 110 6.12 4.80 2.78
N GLU A 111 6.49 4.47 4.02
CA GLU A 111 7.82 4.66 4.59
C GLU A 111 8.91 3.93 3.81
N VAL A 112 8.58 2.81 3.17
CA VAL A 112 9.48 2.01 2.36
C VAL A 112 9.47 2.47 0.90
N GLN A 113 8.30 2.85 0.38
CA GLN A 113 8.14 3.29 -0.99
C GLN A 113 8.76 4.68 -1.23
N ASP A 114 8.59 5.62 -0.31
CA ASP A 114 9.02 7.01 -0.49
C ASP A 114 10.53 7.17 -0.69
N PRO A 115 11.41 6.54 0.11
CA PRO A 115 12.84 6.59 -0.15
C PRO A 115 13.19 5.99 -1.52
N GLU A 116 12.54 4.89 -1.89
CA GLU A 116 12.75 4.32 -3.22
C GLU A 116 12.35 5.30 -4.30
N ASN A 117 11.23 6.02 -4.16
CA ASN A 117 10.80 7.04 -5.13
C ASN A 117 11.82 8.20 -5.31
N GLU A 118 12.73 8.38 -4.35
CA GLU A 118 13.82 9.37 -4.40
C GLU A 118 15.18 8.76 -4.79
N ASP A 119 15.21 7.53 -5.30
CA ASP A 119 16.43 6.77 -5.66
C ASP A 119 17.36 6.51 -4.46
N ILE A 120 16.76 6.39 -3.26
CA ILE A 120 17.47 6.04 -2.03
C ILE A 120 17.49 4.51 -1.86
N PRO A 121 18.66 3.88 -1.68
CA PRO A 121 18.74 2.45 -1.42
C PRO A 121 18.04 2.07 -0.12
N THR A 122 17.10 1.13 -0.18
CA THR A 122 16.44 0.58 1.02
C THR A 122 17.05 -0.73 1.50
N ASP A 123 17.79 -1.43 0.63
CA ASP A 123 18.37 -2.76 0.85
C ASP A 123 17.37 -3.85 1.30
N ILE A 124 16.07 -3.60 1.15
CA ILE A 124 15.00 -4.58 1.41
C ILE A 124 14.61 -5.26 0.08
N PRO A 125 14.84 -6.58 -0.08
CA PRO A 125 14.43 -7.30 -1.28
C PRO A 125 12.90 -7.35 -1.42
N ARG A 126 12.40 -7.22 -2.65
CA ARG A 126 10.96 -7.22 -2.94
C ARG A 126 10.26 -8.52 -2.56
N ASP A 127 10.94 -9.65 -2.72
CA ASP A 127 10.44 -11.00 -2.46
C ASP A 127 10.76 -11.50 -1.04
N TYR A 128 11.08 -10.57 -0.13
CA TYR A 128 11.46 -10.90 1.24
C TYR A 128 10.25 -11.00 2.17
N THR A 129 10.07 -12.17 2.79
CA THR A 129 9.07 -12.38 3.85
C THR A 129 9.77 -12.42 5.21
N TYR A 130 9.38 -11.51 6.09
CA TYR A 130 9.90 -11.44 7.46
C TYR A 130 9.33 -12.58 8.32
N ASN A 131 10.22 -13.34 8.98
CA ASN A 131 9.84 -14.39 9.94
C ASN A 131 10.03 -13.96 11.40
N THR A 132 10.64 -12.78 11.62
CA THR A 132 10.86 -12.22 12.95
C THR A 132 10.63 -10.73 12.95
N VAL A 133 10.15 -10.21 14.08
CA VAL A 133 10.04 -8.77 14.33
C VAL A 133 11.43 -8.10 14.28
N ASP A 134 12.45 -8.72 14.88
CA ASP A 134 13.81 -8.18 14.94
C ASP A 134 14.39 -7.90 13.54
N SER A 135 14.20 -8.83 12.58
CA SER A 135 14.69 -8.61 11.21
C SER A 135 13.92 -7.51 10.49
N TYR A 136 12.61 -7.39 10.69
CA TYR A 136 11.81 -6.28 10.13
C TYR A 136 12.27 -4.93 10.66
N VAL A 137 12.37 -4.80 11.98
CA VAL A 137 12.78 -3.55 12.62
C VAL A 137 14.22 -3.17 12.23
N THR A 138 15.13 -4.15 12.13
CA THR A 138 16.51 -3.90 11.73
C THR A 138 16.59 -3.31 10.33
N ASP A 139 15.84 -3.86 9.37
CA ASP A 139 15.82 -3.38 7.99
C ASP A 139 15.18 -1.98 7.87
N VAL A 140 14.08 -1.74 8.59
CA VAL A 140 13.45 -0.41 8.64
C VAL A 140 14.41 0.65 9.21
N LEU A 141 15.16 0.31 10.27
CA LEU A 141 16.19 1.20 10.81
C LEU A 141 17.36 1.41 9.83
N GLY A 142 17.78 0.36 9.11
CA GLY A 142 18.82 0.46 8.08
C GLY A 142 18.39 1.37 6.92
N MET A 143 17.14 1.29 6.50
CA MET A 143 16.54 2.19 5.52
C MET A 143 16.58 3.66 5.98
N HIS A 144 16.27 3.94 7.25
CA HIS A 144 16.38 5.30 7.78
C HIS A 144 17.83 5.81 7.83
N ASP A 145 18.81 4.96 8.16
CA ASP A 145 20.22 5.32 8.06
C ASP A 145 20.60 5.67 6.61
N SER A 146 20.14 4.87 5.64
CA SER A 146 20.38 5.10 4.22
C SER A 146 19.78 6.43 3.75
N ARG A 147 18.55 6.75 4.17
CA ARG A 147 17.91 8.05 3.89
C ARG A 147 18.77 9.21 4.36
N ILE A 148 19.28 9.19 5.59
CA ILE A 148 20.13 10.27 6.13
C ILE A 148 21.43 10.44 5.31
N GLN A 149 21.97 9.34 4.78
CA GLN A 149 23.22 9.37 4.00
C GLN A 149 23.02 9.87 2.57
N HIS A 150 21.91 9.52 1.93
CA HIS A 150 21.72 9.72 0.49
C HIS A 150 20.79 10.88 0.14
N GLN A 151 19.89 11.28 1.04
CA GLN A 151 18.93 12.36 0.79
C GLN A 151 19.52 13.72 1.21
N PRO A 152 19.88 14.61 0.26
CA PRO A 152 20.62 15.84 0.57
C PRO A 152 19.86 16.83 1.47
N ASN A 153 18.53 16.75 1.47
CA ASN A 153 17.62 17.58 2.27
C ASN A 153 17.00 16.81 3.45
N ALA A 154 17.51 15.63 3.82
CA ALA A 154 17.02 14.92 5.00
C ALA A 154 17.37 15.61 6.32
N ILE A 155 18.36 16.51 6.31
CA ILE A 155 18.82 17.27 7.48
C ILE A 155 18.62 18.76 7.21
N ASN A 156 17.78 19.41 8.02
CA ASN A 156 17.52 20.84 7.91
C ASN A 156 18.62 21.67 8.61
N ASP A 157 19.07 21.22 9.78
CA ASP A 157 20.15 21.84 10.56
C ASP A 157 20.83 20.82 11.50
N ILE A 158 21.82 21.28 12.26
CA ILE A 158 22.58 20.42 13.18
C ILE A 158 21.72 19.83 14.31
N ASN A 159 20.70 20.56 14.78
CA ASN A 159 19.83 20.07 15.84
C ASN A 159 18.94 18.97 15.28
N ASP A 160 18.34 19.18 14.09
CA ASP A 160 17.56 18.18 13.38
C ASP A 160 18.35 16.88 13.15
N PHE A 161 19.61 17.00 12.70
CA PHE A 161 20.51 15.84 12.60
C PHE A 161 20.71 15.11 13.92
N ILE A 162 21.02 15.85 15.00
CA ILE A 162 21.21 15.28 16.33
C ILE A 162 19.94 14.57 16.80
N TYR A 163 18.76 15.16 16.60
CA TYR A 163 17.48 14.54 16.98
C TYR A 163 17.22 13.25 16.19
N GLN A 164 17.36 13.28 14.86
CA GLN A 164 17.11 12.11 14.01
C GLN A 164 18.06 10.95 14.35
N ILE A 165 19.37 11.20 14.44
CA ILE A 165 20.34 10.15 14.77
C ILE A 165 20.19 9.67 16.22
N SER A 166 19.91 10.56 17.17
CA SER A 166 19.67 10.15 18.56
C SER A 166 18.43 9.26 18.66
N ALA A 167 17.36 9.58 17.93
CA ALA A 167 16.16 8.75 17.87
C ALA A 167 16.46 7.37 17.26
N LEU A 168 17.17 7.31 16.13
CA LEU A 168 17.54 6.03 15.50
C LEU A 168 18.41 5.15 16.41
N ILE A 169 19.41 5.74 17.07
CA ILE A 169 20.28 5.01 18.02
C ILE A 169 19.47 4.55 19.24
N ALA A 170 18.60 5.41 19.78
CA ALA A 170 17.76 5.06 20.92
C ALA A 170 16.81 3.90 20.57
N ILE A 171 16.12 3.96 19.43
CA ILE A 171 15.23 2.87 18.97
C ILE A 171 16.06 1.61 18.74
N ARG A 172 17.20 1.67 18.06
CA ARG A 172 18.08 0.51 17.83
C ARG A 172 18.50 -0.16 19.14
N ALA A 173 18.77 0.62 20.19
CA ALA A 173 19.17 0.09 21.49
C ALA A 173 17.98 -0.44 22.32
N THR A 174 16.78 0.10 22.15
CA THR A 174 15.64 -0.14 23.04
C THR A 174 14.51 -0.95 22.40
N PHE A 175 14.48 -1.13 21.08
CA PHE A 175 13.40 -1.86 20.41
C PHE A 175 13.13 -3.27 20.96
N PRO A 176 14.14 -4.06 21.40
CA PRO A 176 13.85 -5.38 21.96
C PRO A 176 13.01 -5.33 23.25
N THR A 177 12.90 -4.16 23.89
CA THR A 177 12.08 -3.95 25.09
C THR A 177 10.63 -3.55 24.77
N PHE A 178 10.37 -3.04 23.57
CA PHE A 178 9.02 -2.68 23.12
C PHE A 178 8.22 -3.90 22.63
N PHE A 179 8.92 -4.96 22.20
CA PHE A 179 8.28 -6.18 21.69
C PHE A 179 8.34 -7.32 22.70
N CYS A 180 7.23 -8.06 22.81
CA CYS A 180 7.19 -9.26 23.61
C CYS A 180 8.04 -10.35 22.96
N GLY A 181 9.02 -10.90 23.70
CA GLY A 181 9.91 -11.96 23.19
C GLY A 181 9.16 -13.22 22.72
N GLU A 182 7.98 -13.50 23.29
CA GLU A 182 7.11 -14.60 22.87
C GLU A 182 6.45 -14.36 21.50
N LEU A 183 6.26 -13.09 21.12
CA LEU A 183 5.65 -12.67 19.86
C LEU A 183 6.69 -12.34 18.77
N ARG A 184 7.97 -12.58 19.04
CA ARG A 184 9.09 -12.31 18.12
C ARG A 184 8.91 -12.94 16.74
N ARG A 185 8.24 -14.09 16.66
CA ARG A 185 7.97 -14.83 15.41
C ARG A 185 6.51 -14.72 14.96
N GLY A 186 5.77 -13.78 15.52
CA GLY A 186 4.35 -13.55 15.28
C GLY A 186 3.46 -13.79 16.50
N PRO A 187 2.14 -13.55 16.36
CA PRO A 187 1.46 -13.22 15.12
C PRO A 187 1.81 -11.82 14.61
N PHE A 188 1.95 -11.69 13.30
CA PHE A 188 1.95 -10.39 12.63
C PHE A 188 0.51 -9.95 12.42
N VAL A 189 0.26 -8.64 12.51
CA VAL A 189 -1.08 -8.06 12.40
C VAL A 189 -1.18 -7.26 11.11
N PHE A 190 -2.28 -7.45 10.39
CA PHE A 190 -2.56 -6.64 9.20
C PHE A 190 -2.97 -5.23 9.63
N ALA A 191 -2.29 -4.22 9.11
CA ALA A 191 -2.53 -2.81 9.40
C ALA A 191 -2.72 -2.01 8.11
N LEU A 192 -3.65 -1.06 8.14
CA LEU A 192 -3.80 -0.03 7.11
C LEU A 192 -2.90 1.16 7.50
N THR A 193 -1.70 1.22 6.94
CA THR A 193 -0.67 2.18 7.37
C THR A 193 -0.85 3.55 6.73
N GLY A 194 -1.64 3.65 5.66
CA GLY A 194 -1.87 4.89 4.92
C GLY A 194 -3.28 5.45 5.00
N ILE A 195 -4.09 5.09 6.01
CA ILE A 195 -5.48 5.56 6.12
C ILE A 195 -5.57 6.93 6.80
N TYR A 196 -6.28 7.86 6.16
CA TYR A 196 -6.56 9.20 6.66
C TYR A 196 -8.05 9.39 6.96
N GLN A 197 -8.37 10.43 7.74
CA GLN A 197 -9.76 10.78 8.07
C GLN A 197 -10.61 11.03 6.81
N SER A 198 -10.01 11.59 5.75
CA SER A 198 -10.66 11.82 4.45
C SER A 198 -11.14 10.56 3.76
N ASP A 199 -10.58 9.41 4.16
CA ASP A 199 -10.82 8.14 3.49
C ASP A 199 -12.01 7.40 4.10
N VAL A 200 -12.55 7.89 5.22
CA VAL A 200 -13.73 7.34 5.88
C VAL A 200 -14.93 8.24 5.62
N LEU A 201 -15.84 7.75 4.77
CA LEU A 201 -17.07 8.45 4.42
C LEU A 201 -18.19 8.07 5.39
N VAL A 202 -18.92 9.06 5.88
CA VAL A 202 -20.02 8.88 6.82
C VAL A 202 -21.34 9.47 6.29
N ASP A 203 -22.46 8.89 6.72
CA ASP A 203 -23.77 9.50 6.49
C ASP A 203 -24.04 10.65 7.48
N LYS A 204 -25.24 11.26 7.36
CA LYS A 204 -25.69 12.36 8.24
C LYS A 204 -25.78 11.99 9.72
N ASP A 205 -25.86 10.69 10.04
CA ASP A 205 -26.01 10.14 11.38
C ASP A 205 -24.66 9.58 11.90
N TRP A 206 -23.55 9.86 11.19
CA TRP A 206 -22.18 9.41 11.48
C TRP A 206 -21.93 7.91 11.32
N HIS A 207 -22.81 7.17 10.62
CA HIS A 207 -22.50 5.79 10.27
C HIS A 207 -21.49 5.74 9.11
N ILE A 208 -20.49 4.86 9.22
CA ILE A 208 -19.53 4.62 8.14
C ILE A 208 -20.27 4.01 6.95
N THR A 209 -20.18 4.69 5.80
CA THR A 209 -20.83 4.28 4.54
C THR A 209 -19.84 3.72 3.53
N SER A 210 -18.58 4.14 3.60
CA SER A 210 -17.50 3.61 2.77
C SER A 210 -16.15 3.99 3.36
N THR A 211 -15.18 3.09 3.29
CA THR A 211 -13.76 3.39 3.43
C THR A 211 -13.11 3.29 2.05
N ILE A 212 -12.35 4.29 1.66
CA ILE A 212 -11.66 4.37 0.37
C ILE A 212 -10.14 4.41 0.57
N ASP A 213 -9.41 4.52 -0.54
CA ASP A 213 -7.94 4.66 -0.57
C ASP A 213 -7.13 3.61 0.20
N LEU A 214 -7.42 2.34 -0.11
CA LEU A 214 -6.83 1.17 0.53
C LEU A 214 -5.46 0.76 -0.05
N GLU A 215 -4.59 1.74 -0.29
CA GLU A 215 -3.36 1.54 -1.08
C GLU A 215 -2.19 0.94 -0.29
N TRP A 216 -2.15 1.18 1.02
CA TRP A 216 -1.00 0.86 1.88
C TRP A 216 -1.43 -0.03 3.05
N GLY A 217 -1.74 -1.29 2.75
CA GLY A 217 -2.01 -2.31 3.76
C GLY A 217 -0.93 -3.36 3.78
N CYS A 218 -0.35 -3.63 4.95
CA CYS A 218 0.64 -4.69 5.10
C CYS A 218 0.57 -5.38 6.46
N SER A 219 1.16 -6.57 6.54
CA SER A 219 1.31 -7.28 7.82
C SER A 219 2.55 -6.77 8.54
N GLN A 220 2.36 -6.25 9.75
CA GLN A 220 3.40 -5.63 10.58
C GLN A 220 3.56 -6.37 11.92
N PRO A 221 4.71 -6.20 12.60
CA PRO A 221 4.85 -6.61 14.00
C PRO A 221 3.75 -6.04 14.91
N ASN A 222 3.36 -6.82 15.91
CA ASN A 222 2.40 -6.45 16.95
C ASN A 222 3.10 -6.07 18.26
#